data_AF-A0A3B0T2D8-F1
#
_entry.id   AF-A0A3B0T2D8-F1
#
_cell.length_a   1.000
_cell.length_b   1.000
_cell.length_c   1.000
_cell.angle_alpha   90.00
_cell.angle_beta   90.00
_cell.angle_gamma   90.00
#
_symmetry.space_group_name_H-M   'P 1'
#
loop_
_entity.id
_entity.type
_entity.pdbx_description
1 polymer ?
#
loop_
_entity_poly.entity_id
_entity_poly.type
_entity_poly.pdbx_seq_one_letter_code
_entity_poly.pdbx_strand_id
1 'polypeptide(L)' 'MARLSDIVIQNPQVTHFADLETLIAQAAQNGLISLEMDVKPDYIDTPRNWAWRLEGTFTRGVTR' A
#
# COMPACT_ATOMS: atom_id res chain seq x y z
N MET A 1 5.77 4.46 -11.09
CA MET A 1 5.39 3.14 -10.55
C MET A 1 5.81 3.13 -9.10
N ALA A 2 4.88 2.84 -8.19
CA ALA A 2 5.14 2.77 -6.75
C ALA A 2 5.57 1.34 -6.40
N ARG A 3 6.59 1.14 -5.56
CA ARG A 3 6.90 -0.18 -5.00
C ARG A 3 6.43 -0.27 -3.57
N LEU A 4 5.86 -1.41 -3.21
CA LEU A 4 5.37 -1.65 -1.86
C LEU A 4 6.53 -1.67 -0.85
N SER A 5 7.66 -2.28 -1.20
CA SER A 5 8.87 -2.27 -0.38
C SER A 5 9.36 -0.84 -0.07
N ASP A 6 9.42 0.03 -1.07
CA ASP A 6 9.85 1.43 -0.91
C ASP A 6 8.94 2.18 0.06
N ILE A 7 7.62 2.00 -0.05
CA ILE A 7 6.64 2.63 0.84
C ILE A 7 6.84 2.15 2.29
N VAL A 8 7.06 0.86 2.50
CA VAL A 8 7.30 0.29 3.84
C VAL A 8 8.62 0.78 4.43
N ILE A 9 9.70 0.79 3.63
CA ILE A 9 11.04 1.23 4.07
C ILE A 9 11.04 2.71 4.43
N GLN A 10 10.34 3.55 3.67
CA GLN A 10 10.24 4.99 3.93
C GLN A 10 9.33 5.32 5.12
N ASN A 11 8.51 4.38 5.60
CA ASN A 11 7.57 4.57 6.69
C ASN A 11 7.75 3.52 7.80
N PRO A 12 8.93 3.48 8.47
CA PRO A 12 9.24 2.45 9.48
C PRO A 12 8.32 2.51 10.72
N GLN A 13 7.63 3.64 10.93
CA GLN A 13 6.64 3.80 12.01
C GLN A 13 5.33 3.04 11.75
N VAL A 14 5.06 2.64 10.50
CA VAL A 14 3.87 1.88 10.15
C VAL A 14 4.07 0.44 10.56
N THR A 15 3.25 -0.01 11.51
CA THR A 15 3.33 -1.36 12.09
C THR A 15 2.04 -2.14 11.95
N HIS A 16 0.99 -1.54 11.37
CA HIS A 16 -0.33 -2.12 11.18
C HIS A 16 -0.75 -2.01 9.71
N PHE A 17 -1.46 -3.03 9.22
CA PHE A 17 -1.85 -3.12 7.82
C PHE A 17 -2.80 -1.98 7.39
N ALA A 18 -3.67 -1.52 8.30
CA ALA A 18 -4.61 -0.43 8.01
C ALA A 18 -3.90 0.92 7.72
N ASP A 19 -2.76 1.16 8.38
CA ASP A 19 -1.96 2.37 8.16
C ASP A 19 -1.24 2.30 6.81
N LEU A 20 -0.79 1.10 6.40
CA LEU A 20 -0.24 0.86 5.07
C LEU A 20 -1.28 1.15 3.97
N GLU A 21 -2.54 0.73 4.16
CA GLU A 21 -3.62 1.08 3.21
C GLU A 21 -3.76 2.60 3.04
N THR A 22 -3.65 3.35 4.12
CA THR A 22 -3.71 4.82 4.08
C THR A 22 -2.55 5.42 3.27
N LEU A 23 -1.33 4.92 3.47
CA LEU A 23 -0.16 5.35 2.68
C LEU A 23 -0.31 5.03 1.20
N ILE A 24 -0.85 3.87 0.87
CA ILE A 24 -1.07 3.44 -0.52
C ILE A 24 -2.12 4.33 -1.19
N ALA A 25 -3.18 4.72 -0.49
CA ALA A 25 -4.17 5.66 -1.00
C ALA A 25 -3.57 7.05 -1.28
N GLN A 26 -2.68 7.54 -0.40
CA GLN A 26 -1.97 8.80 -0.61
C GLN A 26 -0.98 8.71 -1.79
N ALA A 27 -0.27 7.59 -1.92
CA ALA A 27 0.65 7.36 -3.03
C ALA A 27 -0.09 7.34 -4.38
N ALA A 28 -1.29 6.78 -4.43
CA ALA A 28 -2.17 6.82 -5.59
C ALA A 28 -2.58 8.26 -5.98
N GLN A 29 -2.92 9.10 -5.00
CA GLN A 29 -3.28 10.50 -5.22
C GLN A 29 -2.12 11.36 -5.75
N ASN A 30 -0.87 10.94 -5.53
CA ASN A 30 0.32 11.62 -6.03
C ASN A 30 0.59 11.39 -7.54
N GLY A 31 -0.38 10.85 -8.29
CA GLY A 31 -0.30 10.67 -9.74
C GLY A 31 0.43 9.40 -10.20
N LEU A 32 0.59 8.42 -9.31
CA LEU A 32 1.18 7.13 -9.65
C LEU A 32 0.15 6.26 -10.38
N ILE A 33 0.58 5.68 -11.51
CA ILE A 33 -0.30 4.86 -12.38
C ILE A 33 -0.38 3.38 -11.98
N SER A 34 0.56 2.88 -11.19
CA SER A 34 0.65 1.47 -10.81
C SER A 34 1.38 1.27 -9.49
N LEU A 35 0.97 0.21 -8.78
CA LEU A 35 1.60 -0.30 -7.57
C LEU A 35 2.22 -1.68 -7.84
N GLU A 36 3.49 -1.85 -7.47
CA GLU A 36 4.23 -3.11 -7.52
C GLU A 36 4.20 -3.76 -6.14
N MET A 37 3.58 -4.93 -6.03
CA MET A 37 3.53 -5.73 -4.81
C MET A 37 4.72 -6.69 -4.75
N ASP A 38 5.92 -6.13 -4.66
CA ASP A 38 7.21 -6.84 -4.70
C ASP A 38 7.56 -7.56 -3.39
N VAL A 39 6.92 -7.19 -2.28
CA VAL A 39 7.10 -7.80 -0.97
C VAL A 39 5.76 -8.04 -0.29
N LYS A 40 5.65 -9.12 0.49
CA LYS A 40 4.50 -9.32 1.37
C LYS A 40 4.70 -8.47 2.65
N PRO A 41 3.71 -7.65 3.06
CA PRO A 41 3.79 -6.92 4.32
C PRO A 41 3.90 -7.87 5.52
N ASP A 42 4.86 -7.62 6.41
CA ASP A 42 5.13 -8.47 7.59
C ASP A 42 4.50 -7.91 8.88
N TYR A 43 3.31 -7.30 8.76
CA TYR A 43 2.53 -6.85 9.92
C TYR A 43 1.77 -8.00 10.57
N ILE A 44 1.58 -7.91 11.89
CA ILE A 44 0.88 -8.92 12.69
C ILE A 44 -0.59 -9.09 12.26
N ASP A 45 -1.20 -8.02 11.74
CA ASP A 45 -2.58 -7.94 11.29
C ASP A 45 -2.72 -8.05 9.77
N THR A 46 -1.64 -8.40 9.03
CA THR A 46 -1.70 -8.56 7.57
C THR A 46 -2.73 -9.64 7.20
N PRO A 47 -3.81 -9.28 6.49
CA PRO A 47 -4.88 -10.21 6.17
C PRO A 47 -4.47 -11.15 5.02
N ARG A 48 -5.15 -12.30 4.90
CA ARG A 48 -4.88 -13.27 3.80
C ARG A 48 -5.09 -12.67 2.40
N ASN A 49 -6.04 -11.76 2.26
CA ASN A 49 -6.39 -11.08 1.02
C ASN A 49 -5.69 -9.71 0.87
N TRP A 50 -4.54 -9.50 1.54
CA TRP A 50 -3.82 -8.23 1.56
C TRP A 50 -3.58 -7.64 0.17
N ALA A 51 -3.12 -8.45 -0.80
CA ALA A 51 -2.78 -7.97 -2.14
C ALA A 51 -4.00 -7.34 -2.84
N TRP A 52 -5.15 -8.01 -2.77
CA TRP A 52 -6.39 -7.50 -3.34
C TRP A 52 -6.89 -6.23 -2.64
N ARG A 53 -6.68 -6.13 -1.32
CA ARG A 53 -7.01 -4.92 -0.56
C ARG A 53 -6.13 -3.75 -0.97
N LEU A 54 -4.81 -3.93 -1.04
CA LEU A 54 -3.89 -2.86 -1.45
C LEU A 54 -4.17 -2.39 -2.88
N GLU A 55 -4.41 -3.32 -3.81
CA GLU A 55 -4.75 -2.99 -5.20
C GLU A 55 -6.08 -2.19 -5.28
N GLY A 56 -7.10 -2.64 -4.52
CA GLY A 56 -8.38 -1.95 -4.45
C GLY A 56 -8.29 -0.58 -3.78
N THR A 57 -7.40 -0.40 -2.82
CA THR A 57 -7.13 0.88 -2.16
C THR A 57 -6.39 1.83 -3.09
N PHE A 58 -5.37 1.34 -3.79
CA PHE A 58 -4.63 2.10 -4.80
C PHE A 58 -5.57 2.60 -5.90
N THR A 59 -6.36 1.70 -6.50
CA THR A 59 -7.30 2.04 -7.57
C THR A 59 -8.35 3.08 -7.14
N ARG A 60 -8.87 2.95 -5.91
CA ARG A 60 -9.81 3.94 -5.35
C ARG A 60 -9.17 5.30 -5.09
N GLY A 61 -7.91 5.34 -4.65
CA GLY A 61 -7.15 6.57 -4.45
C GLY A 61 -6.85 7.32 -5.75
N VAL A 62 -6.66 6.59 -6.87
CA VAL A 62 -6.44 7.20 -8.20
C VAL A 62 -7.73 7.83 -8.77
N THR A 63 -8.90 7.30 -8.42
CA THR A 63 -10.20 7.73 -9.02
C THR A 63 -10.87 8.88 -8.25
N ARG A 64 -10.23 9.42 -7.22
CA ARG A 64 -10.80 10.42 -6.31
C ARG A 64 -9.96 11.69 -6.31
#